data_AF-A0A3L7XC28-F1
#
_entry.id   AF-A0A3L7XC28-F1
#
_cell.length_a   1.000
_cell.length_b   1.000
_cell.length_c   1.000
_cell.angle_alpha   90.00
_cell.angle_beta   90.00
_cell.angle_gamma   90.00
#
_symmetry.space_group_name_H-M   'P 1'
#
loop_
_entity.id
_entity.type
_entity.pdbx_description
1 polymer ?
#
loop_
_entity_poly.entity_id
_entity_poly.type
_entity_poly.pdbx_seq_one_letter_code
_entity_poly.pdbx_strand_id
1 'polypeptide(L)' 'MIEVAAADRVGLLYAITRVLHDLRLDIHLAKVDTFGHEVADAFYVLRENGQKIEAPDEIDRVQRRIVEAITVLDY' A
#
# COMPACT_ATOMS: atom_id res chain seq x y z
N MET A 1 -0.46 -3.10 -9.56
CA MET A 1 0.79 -2.79 -8.85
C MET A 1 0.56 -1.49 -8.12
N ILE A 2 0.93 -1.42 -6.86
CA ILE A 2 0.84 -0.23 -6.03
C ILE A 2 2.26 0.15 -5.68
N GLU A 3 2.65 1.39 -5.98
CA GLU A 3 3.95 1.95 -5.62
C GLU A 3 3.71 3.07 -4.61
N VAL A 4 4.45 3.03 -3.50
CA VAL A 4 4.39 4.01 -2.43
C VAL A 4 5.80 4.53 -2.20
N ALA A 5 5.96 5.85 -2.26
CA ALA A 5 7.16 6.54 -1.85
C ALA A 5 6.81 7.44 -0.66
N ALA A 6 7.46 7.22 0.48
CA ALA A 6 7.21 7.95 1.71
C ALA A 6 8.48 8.06 2.55
N ALA A 7 8.49 8.95 3.54
CA ALA A 7 9.58 9.01 4.50
C ALA A 7 9.59 7.71 5.34
N ASP A 8 10.78 7.20 5.67
CA ASP A 8 10.91 6.00 6.49
C ASP A 8 10.39 6.27 7.91
N ARG A 9 9.42 5.46 8.35
CA ARG A 9 8.75 5.60 9.63
C ARG A 9 8.41 4.24 10.20
N VAL A 10 8.53 4.13 11.52
CA VAL A 10 8.07 2.95 12.25
C VAL A 10 6.57 2.78 12.01
N GLY A 11 6.19 1.58 11.55
CA GLY A 11 4.79 1.25 11.29
C GLY A 11 4.29 1.56 9.88
N LEU A 12 5.09 2.17 9.00
CA LEU A 12 4.71 2.46 7.61
C LEU A 12 4.23 1.21 6.86
N LEU A 13 5.05 0.16 6.83
CA LEU A 13 4.73 -1.10 6.18
C LEU A 13 3.48 -1.77 6.79
N TYR A 14 3.32 -1.70 8.11
CA TYR A 14 2.13 -2.22 8.78
C TYR A 14 0.87 -1.45 8.38
N ALA A 15 0.93 -0.12 8.31
CA ALA A 15 -0.20 0.70 7.91
C ALA A 15 -0.64 0.38 6.47
N ILE A 16 0.30 0.25 5.54
CA ILE A 16 0.01 -0.10 4.15
C ILE A 16 -0.58 -1.51 4.05
N THR A 17 0.09 -2.51 4.60
CA THR A 17 -0.36 -3.91 4.53
C THR A 17 -1.70 -4.13 5.23
N ARG A 18 -1.97 -3.42 6.34
CA ARG A 18 -3.28 -3.43 7.00
C ARG A 18 -4.39 -2.88 6.12
N VAL A 19 -4.16 -1.76 5.42
CA VAL A 19 -5.15 -1.21 4.48
C VAL A 19 -5.44 -2.20 3.36
N LEU A 20 -4.42 -2.81 2.77
CA LEU A 20 -4.59 -3.82 1.72
C LEU A 20 -5.40 -5.02 2.21
N HIS A 21 -5.08 -5.52 3.41
CA HIS A 21 -5.84 -6.58 4.07
C HIS A 21 -7.30 -6.18 4.31
N ASP A 22 -7.57 -4.99 4.86
CA ASP A 22 -8.93 -4.49 5.11
C ASP A 22 -9.76 -4.34 3.83
N LEU A 23 -9.09 -4.18 2.68
CA LEU A 23 -9.71 -4.12 1.36
C LEU A 23 -9.79 -5.49 0.66
N ARG A 24 -9.42 -6.58 1.36
CA ARG A 24 -9.39 -7.96 0.83
C ARG A 24 -8.51 -8.08 -0.41
N LEU A 25 -7.36 -7.44 -0.36
CA LEU A 25 -6.33 -7.53 -1.37
C LEU A 25 -5.19 -8.39 -0.85
N ASP A 26 -4.89 -9.43 -1.60
CA ASP A 26 -3.78 -10.33 -1.35
C ASP A 26 -2.50 -9.76 -1.96
N ILE A 27 -1.45 -9.69 -1.14
CA ILE A 27 -0.12 -9.28 -1.59
C ILE A 27 0.60 -10.52 -2.11
N HIS A 28 0.83 -10.57 -3.41
CA HIS A 28 1.54 -11.65 -4.08
C HIS A 28 3.05 -11.41 -4.13
N LEU A 29 3.46 -10.14 -4.19
CA LEU A 29 4.86 -9.73 -4.13
C LEU A 29 4.93 -8.38 -3.44
N ALA A 30 5.90 -8.24 -2.54
CA ALA A 30 6.29 -6.96 -1.97
C ALA A 30 7.78 -6.77 -2.22
N LYS A 31 8.15 -5.59 -2.73
CA LYS A 31 9.54 -5.13 -2.78
C LYS A 31 9.62 -3.86 -1.95
N VAL A 32 10.52 -3.86 -0.98
CA VAL A 32 10.69 -2.77 0.00
C VAL A 32 12.15 -2.35 -0.09
N ASP A 33 12.39 -1.13 -0.54
CA ASP A 33 13.72 -0.54 -0.66
C ASP A 33 13.80 0.72 0.22
N THR A 34 14.76 0.77 1.15
CA THR A 34 14.99 1.95 2.00
C THR A 34 16.24 2.69 1.54
N PHE A 35 16.09 3.97 1.20
CA PHE A 35 17.17 4.86 0.79
C PHE A 35 17.32 6.00 1.80
N GLY A 36 18.21 5.84 2.78
CA GLY A 36 18.46 6.85 3.80
C GLY A 36 17.23 7.09 4.69
N HIS A 37 16.48 8.15 4.42
CA HIS A 37 15.27 8.53 5.16
C HIS A 37 13.98 8.37 4.35
N GLU A 38 14.06 7.79 3.16
CA GLU A 38 12.92 7.51 2.29
C GLU A 38 12.79 6.00 2.07
N VAL A 39 11.56 5.54 1.90
CA VAL A 39 11.20 4.17 1.55
C VAL A 39 10.44 4.20 0.24
N ALA A 40 10.80 3.28 -0.66
CA ALA A 40 10.08 2.97 -1.87
C ALA A 40 9.56 1.53 -1.78
N ASP A 41 8.25 1.40 -1.61
CA ASP A 41 7.55 0.12 -1.52
C ASP A 41 6.73 -0.15 -2.78
N ALA A 42 6.89 -1.34 -3.36
CA ALA A 42 6.08 -1.81 -4.48
C ALA A 42 5.36 -3.11 -4.11
N PHE A 43 4.03 -3.09 -4.21
CA PHE A 43 3.15 -4.23 -3.92
C PHE A 43 2.43 -4.69 -5.19
N TYR A 44 2.60 -5.96 -5.56
CA TYR A 44 1.75 -6.62 -6.53
C TYR A 44 0.57 -7.24 -5.78
N VAL A 45 -0.61 -6.65 -5.95
CA VAL A 45 -1.83 -7.07 -5.26
C VAL A 45 -2.88 -7.60 -6.24
N LEU A 46 -3.61 -8.61 -5.79
CA LEU A 46 -4.77 -9.17 -6.45
C LEU A 46 -5.92 -9.25 -5.45
N ARG A 47 -7.14 -9.42 -5.95
CA ARG A 47 -8.28 -9.80 -5.11
C ARG A 47 -8.13 -11.27 -4.68
N GLU A 48 -8.90 -11.67 -3.67
CA GLU A 48 -8.97 -13.07 -3.20
C GLU A 48 -9.28 -14.10 -4.31
N ASN A 49 -9.97 -13.67 -5.38
CA ASN A 49 -10.28 -14.51 -6.54
C ASN A 49 -9.16 -14.55 -7.60
N GLY A 50 -7.99 -13.96 -7.33
CA GLY A 50 -6.84 -13.87 -8.24
C GLY A 50 -6.98 -12.82 -9.34
N GLN A 51 -8.04 -12.01 -9.37
CA GLN A 51 -8.22 -10.97 -10.37
C GLN A 51 -7.56 -9.64 -9.96
N LYS A 52 -7.19 -8.86 -10.96
CA LYS A 52 -6.71 -7.48 -10.76
C LYS A 52 -7.86 -6.55 -10.41
N ILE A 53 -7.52 -5.47 -9.72
CA ILE A 53 -8.40 -4.30 -9.60
C ILE A 53 -8.23 -3.48 -10.88
N GLU A 54 -9.32 -3.27 -11.61
CA GLU A 54 -9.32 -2.52 -12.87
C GLU A 54 -10.29 -1.33 -12.86
N ALA A 55 -11.27 -1.35 -11.95
CA ALA A 55 -12.27 -0.31 -11.80
C ALA A 55 -11.62 0.97 -11.24
N PRO A 56 -11.68 2.12 -11.94
CA PRO A 56 -11.02 3.35 -11.50
C PRO A 56 -11.43 3.83 -10.10
N ASP A 57 -12.71 3.70 -9.76
CA ASP A 57 -13.26 4.06 -8.45
C ASP A 57 -12.72 3.19 -7.31
N GLU A 58 -12.46 1.91 -7.57
CA GLU A 58 -11.80 1.04 -6.61
C GLU A 58 -10.32 1.39 -6.44
N ILE A 59 -9.63 1.68 -7.54
CA ILE A 59 -8.22 2.12 -7.49
C ILE A 59 -8.10 3.41 -6.67
N ASP A 60 -8.96 4.39 -6.94
CA ASP A 60 -9.02 5.65 -6.20
C ASP A 60 -9.30 5.42 -4.70
N ARG A 61 -10.20 4.47 -4.39
CA ARG A 61 -10.50 4.10 -3.00
C ARG A 61 -9.29 3.49 -2.31
N VAL A 62 -8.55 2.59 -2.95
CA VAL A 62 -7.34 1.98 -2.41
C VAL A 62 -6.29 3.06 -2.15
N GLN A 63 -6.01 3.90 -3.14
CA GLN A 63 -5.03 4.98 -3.03
C GLN A 63 -5.38 5.93 -1.88
N ARG A 64 -6.64 6.39 -1.80
CA ARG A 64 -7.09 7.28 -0.73
C ARG A 64 -6.87 6.66 0.66
N ARG A 65 -7.25 5.40 0.84
CA ARG A 65 -7.11 4.69 2.12
C ARG A 65 -5.65 4.52 2.54
N ILE A 66 -4.74 4.28 1.58
CA ILE A 66 -3.30 4.19 1.86
C ILE A 66 -2.76 5.56 2.27
N VAL A 67 -3.09 6.62 1.52
CA VAL A 67 -2.64 8.00 1.84
C VAL A 67 -3.14 8.42 3.22
N GLU A 68 -4.41 8.17 3.55
CA GLU A 68 -4.98 8.44 4.88
C GLU A 68 -4.22 7.70 5.98
N ALA A 69 -3.89 6.42 5.78
CA ALA A 69 -3.17 5.62 6.77
C ALA A 69 -1.73 6.11 6.99
N ILE A 70 -1.05 6.55 5.93
CA ILE A 70 0.32 7.09 6.02
C ILE A 70 0.32 8.47 6.68
N THR A 71 -0.63 9.33 6.32
CA THR A 71 -0.73 10.71 6.87
C THR A 71 -0.90 10.70 8.39
N VAL A 72 -1.58 9.69 8.95
CA VAL A 72 -1.74 9.55 10.41
C VAL A 72 -0.41 9.25 11.11
N LEU A 73 0.56 8.64 10.43
CA LEU A 73 1.90 8.36 10.97
C LEU A 73 2.83 9.57 10.94
N ASP A 74 2.45 10.65 10.24
CA ASP A 74 3.22 11.89 10.17
C ASP A 74 2.98 12.83 11.38
N TYR A 75 2.09 12.46 12.31
CA TYR A 75 1.79 13.17 13.56
C TYR A 75 2.44 12.50 14.78
#